data_AF-A0A098GEH4-F1
#
_entry.id   AF-A0A098GEH4-F1
#
_cell.length_a   1.000
_cell.length_b   1.000
_cell.length_c   1.000
_cell.angle_alpha   90.00
_cell.angle_beta   90.00
_cell.angle_gamma   90.00
#
_symmetry.space_group_name_H-M   'P 1'
#
loop_
_entity.id
_entity.type
_entity.pdbx_description
1 polymer ?
#
loop_
_entity_poly.entity_id
_entity_poly.type
_entity_poly.pdbx_seq_one_letter_code
_entity_poly.pdbx_strand_id
1 'polypeptide(L)'
;MLRALNKASGALAGGILYPIKSLFVNALFITGTALLALVLLIGLPILFAVATYQAVEENKFREAFFSWLAIGFLAVVVGLPILAAIFIAEIYLTYKDLIRSFVFGIVDGYEEGLFFHVINRAITSFLVFSKPLQLITVFVILLVRSSTYRDASAQMNGNAFAQLMEPAKEGVDFTPLSREEIELANGNSELKDLLARYKDLHQRLKNLDDLIGKRAESANDTQDLNQVALDYEAISDELTQLEIFKPALIVKLYEAADGTWCTVPGTTKIIDHTNLQKWVEKSNTHPETREPLDNADPHQGFRTRYAIVPYTNGMKSAQELVETAVLIRNELKKTSLDNMPTPSEIVKGSLAQIKDRFFSSEAAANDETDSKTPAPEHSGGTVPPSYTQPN
;
A
#
# COMPACT_ATOMS: atom_id res chain seq x y z
N MET A 1 36.71 -13.67 8.52
CA MET A 1 37.47 -13.20 7.35
C MET A 1 36.60 -13.09 6.09
N LEU A 2 36.04 -14.19 5.56
CA LEU A 2 35.26 -14.20 4.29
C LEU A 2 34.15 -13.13 4.19
N ARG A 3 33.37 -12.89 5.26
CA ARG A 3 32.31 -11.86 5.27
C ARG A 3 32.85 -10.44 5.05
N ALA A 4 34.01 -10.11 5.63
CA ALA A 4 34.65 -8.80 5.44
C ALA A 4 35.19 -8.65 4.01
N LEU A 5 35.77 -9.72 3.46
CA LEU A 5 36.22 -9.75 2.07
C LEU A 5 35.06 -9.56 1.09
N ASN A 6 33.90 -10.21 1.30
CA ASN A 6 32.70 -10.04 0.48
C ASN A 6 32.11 -8.62 0.54
N LYS A 7 32.14 -7.96 1.71
CA LYS A 7 31.71 -6.56 1.85
C LYS A 7 32.68 -5.59 1.18
N ALA A 8 33.98 -5.78 1.34
CA ALA A 8 34.99 -4.94 0.72
C ALA A 8 35.00 -5.08 -0.81
N SER A 9 34.89 -6.31 -1.33
CA SER A 9 34.80 -6.55 -2.77
C SER A 9 33.46 -6.07 -3.35
N GLY A 10 32.36 -6.23 -2.61
CA GLY A 10 31.05 -5.68 -2.97
C GLY A 10 31.08 -4.16 -3.09
N ALA A 11 31.63 -3.45 -2.10
CA ALA A 11 31.77 -2.00 -2.11
C ALA A 11 32.63 -1.49 -3.28
N LEU A 12 33.76 -2.16 -3.55
CA LEU A 12 34.65 -1.82 -4.66
C LEU A 12 33.98 -2.06 -6.02
N ALA A 13 33.31 -3.21 -6.18
CA ALA A 13 32.61 -3.53 -7.42
C ALA A 13 31.40 -2.62 -7.65
N GLY A 14 30.59 -2.33 -6.62
CA GLY A 14 29.46 -1.41 -6.72
C GLY A 14 29.91 0.00 -7.07
N GLY A 15 30.97 0.50 -6.42
CA GLY A 15 31.60 1.78 -6.74
C GLY A 15 32.14 1.89 -8.18
N ILE A 16 32.42 0.78 -8.86
CA ILE A 16 32.86 0.77 -10.27
C ILE A 16 31.68 0.54 -11.23
N LEU A 17 30.87 -0.49 -10.99
CA LEU A 17 29.80 -0.94 -11.89
C LEU A 17 28.64 0.05 -11.96
N TYR A 18 28.25 0.66 -10.83
CA TYR A 18 27.09 1.57 -10.81
C TYR A 18 27.36 2.88 -11.58
N PRO A 19 28.52 3.55 -11.45
CA PRO A 19 28.88 4.67 -12.32
C PRO A 19 28.96 4.30 -13.81
N ILE A 20 29.57 3.16 -14.16
CA ILE A 20 29.65 2.71 -15.55
C ILE A 20 28.25 2.50 -16.13
N LYS A 21 27.34 1.87 -15.39
CA LYS A 21 25.94 1.73 -15.81
C LYS A 21 25.23 3.06 -15.94
N SER A 22 25.36 3.96 -14.96
CA SER A 22 24.75 5.28 -15.00
C SER A 22 25.21 6.06 -16.24
N LEU A 23 26.51 6.03 -16.54
CA LEU A 23 27.09 6.64 -17.73
C LEU A 23 26.52 6.02 -19.02
N PHE A 24 26.44 4.69 -19.11
CA PHE A 24 25.88 4.00 -20.26
C PHE A 24 24.39 4.33 -20.50
N VAL A 25 23.56 4.30 -19.45
CA VAL A 25 22.13 4.64 -19.54
C VAL A 25 21.94 6.10 -19.93
N ASN A 26 22.71 7.01 -19.33
CA ASN A 26 22.63 8.44 -19.67
C ASN A 26 23.18 8.74 -21.08
N ALA A 27 24.19 8.00 -21.56
CA ALA A 27 24.67 8.13 -22.94
C ALA A 27 23.64 7.66 -23.98
N LEU A 28 22.94 6.54 -23.70
CA LEU A 28 21.79 6.10 -24.52
C LEU A 28 20.67 7.15 -24.49
N PHE A 29 20.41 7.73 -23.32
CA PHE A 29 19.39 8.77 -23.16
C PHE A 29 19.70 10.03 -23.99
N ILE A 30 20.89 10.60 -23.83
CA ILE A 30 21.38 11.76 -24.62
C ILE A 30 21.35 11.47 -26.12
N THR A 31 21.70 10.24 -26.53
CA THR A 31 21.61 9.81 -27.93
C THR A 31 20.16 9.79 -28.43
N GLY A 32 19.23 9.30 -27.61
CA GLY A 32 17.79 9.34 -27.88
C GLY A 32 17.25 10.77 -28.03
N THR A 33 17.62 11.67 -27.11
CA THR A 33 17.28 13.09 -27.19
C THR A 33 17.84 13.71 -28.47
N ALA A 34 19.10 13.46 -28.82
CA ALA A 34 19.73 13.96 -30.03
C ALA A 34 19.03 13.48 -31.33
N LEU A 35 18.62 12.22 -31.38
CA LEU A 35 17.88 11.66 -32.53
C LEU A 35 16.47 12.27 -32.64
N LEU A 36 15.73 12.37 -31.52
CA LEU A 36 14.41 13.00 -31.50
C LEU A 36 14.48 14.48 -31.92
N ALA A 37 15.50 15.19 -31.43
CA ALA A 37 15.78 16.57 -31.78
C ALA A 37 16.08 16.76 -33.28
N LEU A 38 16.89 15.87 -33.88
CA LEU A 38 17.16 15.88 -35.31
C LEU A 38 15.88 15.64 -36.13
N VAL A 39 15.05 14.68 -35.71
CA VAL A 39 13.75 14.38 -36.34
C VAL A 39 12.80 15.58 -36.25
N LEU A 40 12.77 16.29 -35.11
CA LEU A 40 11.95 17.51 -34.98
C LEU A 40 12.49 18.66 -35.82
N LEU A 41 13.80 18.93 -35.78
CA LEU A 41 14.41 20.07 -36.48
C LEU A 41 14.33 19.95 -38.01
N ILE A 42 14.43 18.73 -38.55
CA ILE A 42 14.31 18.47 -40.00
C ILE A 42 12.85 18.16 -40.40
N GLY A 43 12.17 17.32 -39.63
CA GLY A 43 10.84 16.82 -39.96
C GLY A 43 9.72 17.84 -39.78
N LEU A 44 9.78 18.70 -38.76
CA LEU A 44 8.72 19.68 -38.49
C LEU A 44 8.60 20.72 -39.63
N PRO A 45 9.68 21.34 -40.16
CA PRO A 45 9.59 22.19 -41.35
C PRO A 45 9.00 21.46 -42.58
N ILE A 46 9.35 20.19 -42.80
CA ILE A 46 8.83 19.39 -43.92
C ILE A 46 7.32 19.13 -43.75
N LEU A 47 6.88 18.75 -42.56
CA LEU A 47 5.46 18.51 -42.25
C LEU A 47 4.63 19.79 -42.44
N PHE A 48 5.13 20.94 -41.99
CA PHE A 48 4.46 22.22 -42.23
C PHE A 48 4.41 22.60 -43.71
N ALA A 49 5.50 22.37 -44.46
CA ALA A 49 5.51 22.59 -45.92
C ALA A 49 4.44 21.75 -46.64
N VAL A 50 4.33 20.47 -46.28
CA VAL A 50 3.31 19.56 -46.84
C VAL A 50 1.89 19.99 -46.45
N ALA A 51 1.67 20.38 -45.20
CA ALA A 51 0.38 20.87 -44.73
C ALA A 51 -0.04 22.16 -45.47
N THR A 52 0.87 23.14 -45.62
CA THR A 52 0.61 24.36 -46.40
C THR A 52 0.36 24.05 -47.87
N TYR A 53 1.12 23.13 -48.49
CA TYR A 53 0.90 22.71 -49.88
C TYR A 53 -0.50 22.13 -50.11
N GLN A 54 -1.04 21.39 -49.13
CA GLN A 54 -2.38 20.82 -49.21
C GLN A 54 -3.49 21.85 -48.95
N ALA A 55 -3.25 22.80 -48.04
CA ALA A 55 -4.26 23.77 -47.59
C ALA A 55 -4.51 24.95 -48.55
N VAL A 56 -3.52 25.35 -49.35
CA VAL A 56 -3.67 26.47 -50.30
C VAL A 56 -4.09 25.96 -51.68
N GLU A 57 -4.97 26.68 -52.38
CA GLU A 57 -5.43 26.32 -53.74
C GLU A 57 -4.50 26.87 -54.84
N GLU A 58 -4.20 28.16 -54.80
CA GLU A 58 -3.31 28.83 -55.75
C GLU A 58 -1.85 28.86 -55.25
N ASN A 59 -0.87 28.93 -56.16
CA ASN A 59 0.55 29.13 -55.83
C ASN A 59 1.15 28.11 -54.82
N LYS A 60 0.55 26.91 -54.67
CA LYS A 60 0.87 25.89 -53.65
C LYS A 60 2.34 25.71 -53.33
N PHE A 61 3.18 25.58 -54.37
CA PHE A 61 4.63 25.38 -54.22
C PHE A 61 5.33 26.59 -53.56
N ARG A 62 4.94 27.82 -53.93
CA ARG A 62 5.51 29.05 -53.37
C ARG A 62 5.21 29.16 -51.88
N GLU A 63 3.95 28.98 -51.49
CA GLU A 63 3.53 29.06 -50.09
C GLU A 63 4.12 27.94 -49.24
N ALA A 64 4.16 26.71 -49.77
CA ALA A 64 4.85 25.59 -49.11
C ALA A 64 6.35 25.85 -48.91
N PHE A 65 7.03 26.44 -49.89
CA PHE A 65 8.45 26.79 -49.79
C PHE A 65 8.73 27.90 -48.77
N PHE A 66 7.89 28.95 -48.73
CA PHE A 66 8.02 30.00 -47.71
C PHE A 66 7.65 29.49 -46.31
N SER A 67 6.66 28.62 -46.18
CA SER A 67 6.33 27.92 -44.93
C SER A 67 7.50 27.07 -44.43
N TRP A 68 8.11 26.27 -45.31
CA TRP A 68 9.33 25.50 -45.01
C TRP A 68 10.47 26.40 -44.53
N LEU A 69 10.77 27.50 -45.23
CA LEU A 69 11.81 28.45 -44.85
C LEU A 69 11.52 29.14 -43.52
N ALA A 70 10.30 29.61 -43.29
CA ALA A 70 9.93 30.33 -42.08
C ALA A 70 9.99 29.43 -40.84
N ILE A 71 9.43 28.21 -40.94
CA ILE A 71 9.45 27.22 -39.86
C ILE A 71 10.86 26.65 -39.67
N GLY A 72 11.63 26.43 -40.74
CA GLY A 72 13.03 26.03 -40.67
C GLY A 72 13.91 27.09 -39.97
N PHE A 73 13.74 28.37 -40.33
CA PHE A 73 14.43 29.48 -39.66
C PHE A 73 14.04 29.57 -38.18
N LEU A 74 12.75 29.45 -37.84
CA LEU A 74 12.29 29.42 -36.46
C LEU A 74 12.87 28.23 -35.67
N ALA A 75 12.88 27.04 -36.26
CA ALA A 75 13.45 25.83 -35.67
C ALA A 75 14.97 25.94 -35.43
N VAL A 76 15.69 26.65 -36.31
CA VAL A 76 17.12 26.94 -36.10
C VAL A 76 17.32 28.01 -35.01
N VAL A 77 16.64 29.15 -35.10
CA VAL A 77 16.85 30.30 -34.20
C VAL A 77 16.35 30.06 -32.78
N VAL A 78 15.21 29.38 -32.61
CA VAL A 78 14.60 29.10 -31.30
C VAL A 78 14.92 27.68 -30.84
N GLY A 79 14.91 26.71 -31.75
CA GLY A 79 15.14 25.30 -31.41
C GLY A 79 16.59 25.01 -31.00
N LEU A 80 17.61 25.57 -31.68
CA LEU A 80 19.02 25.32 -31.30
C LEU A 80 19.38 25.83 -29.89
N PRO A 81 19.00 27.06 -29.45
CA PRO A 81 19.20 27.49 -28.07
C PRO A 81 18.50 26.60 -27.04
N ILE A 82 17.26 26.17 -27.32
CA ILE A 82 16.52 25.24 -26.44
C ILE A 82 17.25 23.89 -26.36
N LEU A 83 17.71 23.36 -27.51
CA LEU A 83 18.50 22.13 -27.57
C LEU A 83 19.81 22.22 -26.80
N ALA A 84 20.54 23.33 -26.94
CA ALA A 84 21.75 23.56 -26.18
C ALA A 84 21.47 23.59 -24.66
N ALA A 85 20.39 24.25 -24.24
CA ALA A 85 19.98 24.26 -22.83
C ALA A 85 19.59 22.86 -22.31
N ILE A 86 18.89 22.06 -23.12
CA ILE A 86 18.55 20.66 -22.79
C ILE A 86 19.82 19.83 -22.64
N PHE A 87 20.75 19.85 -23.61
CA PHE A 87 22.01 19.10 -23.51
C PHE A 87 22.86 19.53 -22.30
N ILE A 88 22.94 20.82 -21.99
CA ILE A 88 23.64 21.32 -20.79
C ILE A 88 23.00 20.74 -19.52
N ALA A 89 21.66 20.70 -19.45
CA ALA A 89 20.94 20.09 -18.34
C ALA A 89 21.16 18.57 -18.24
N GLU A 90 21.14 17.85 -19.36
CA GLU A 90 21.41 16.41 -19.42
C GLU A 90 22.84 16.07 -18.99
N ILE A 91 23.84 16.83 -19.43
CA ILE A 91 25.24 16.67 -19.01
C ILE A 91 25.39 16.93 -17.50
N TYR A 92 24.77 17.98 -16.98
CA TYR A 92 24.79 18.31 -15.56
C TYR A 92 24.10 17.22 -14.70
N LEU A 93 22.96 16.68 -15.16
CA LEU A 93 22.28 15.57 -14.50
C LEU A 93 23.12 14.28 -14.56
N THR A 94 23.73 13.97 -15.70
CA THR A 94 24.63 12.82 -15.90
C THR A 94 25.80 12.86 -14.91
N TYR A 95 26.43 14.04 -14.75
CA TYR A 95 27.52 14.22 -13.78
C TYR A 95 27.07 13.97 -12.33
N LYS A 96 25.88 14.45 -11.94
CA LYS A 96 25.33 14.23 -10.60
C LYS A 96 24.93 12.78 -10.36
N ASP A 97 24.34 12.13 -11.35
CA ASP A 97 23.96 10.71 -11.24
C ASP A 97 25.19 9.79 -11.26
N LEU A 98 26.29 10.16 -11.92
CA LEU A 98 27.58 9.47 -11.83
C LEU A 98 28.12 9.48 -10.39
N ILE A 99 28.22 10.65 -9.76
CA ILE A 99 28.68 10.80 -8.36
C ILE A 99 27.73 10.07 -7.40
N ARG A 100 26.42 10.23 -7.58
CA ARG A 100 25.41 9.55 -6.77
C ARG A 100 25.54 8.03 -6.88
N SER A 101 25.72 7.51 -8.10
CA SER A 101 25.87 6.08 -8.36
C SER A 101 27.16 5.50 -7.77
N PHE A 102 28.24 6.30 -7.72
CA PHE A 102 29.50 5.91 -7.07
C PHE A 102 29.30 5.73 -5.56
N VAL A 103 28.76 6.76 -4.88
CA VAL A 103 28.50 6.70 -3.43
C VAL A 103 27.50 5.60 -3.09
N PHE A 104 26.40 5.51 -3.86
CA PHE A 104 25.38 4.48 -3.69
C PHE A 104 25.94 3.07 -3.88
N GLY A 105 26.79 2.86 -4.89
CA GLY A 105 27.40 1.55 -5.15
C GLY A 105 28.39 1.10 -4.06
N ILE A 106 29.11 2.04 -3.45
CA ILE A 106 29.97 1.74 -2.29
C ILE A 106 29.12 1.30 -1.09
N VAL A 107 28.05 2.03 -0.77
CA VAL A 107 27.17 1.72 0.37
C VAL A 107 26.42 0.41 0.16
N ASP A 108 25.68 0.29 -0.94
CA ASP A 108 24.88 -0.90 -1.31
C ASP A 108 25.75 -2.16 -1.42
N GLY A 109 26.95 -2.02 -1.99
CA GLY A 109 27.93 -3.10 -2.09
C GLY A 109 28.59 -3.47 -0.75
N TYR A 110 28.76 -2.52 0.17
CA TYR A 110 29.26 -2.80 1.52
C TYR A 110 28.20 -3.47 2.40
N GLU A 111 26.92 -3.10 2.24
CA GLU A 111 25.81 -3.63 3.03
C GLU A 111 25.50 -5.08 2.63
N GLU A 112 25.26 -5.32 1.35
CA GLU A 112 24.71 -6.58 0.80
C GLU A 112 25.77 -7.52 0.19
N GLY A 113 26.92 -6.99 -0.24
CA GLY A 113 28.03 -7.77 -0.80
C GLY A 113 27.94 -8.10 -2.30
N LEU A 114 28.99 -8.76 -2.81
CA LEU A 114 29.32 -8.77 -4.24
C LEU A 114 28.36 -9.58 -5.13
N PHE A 115 28.27 -10.90 -4.91
CA PHE A 115 27.95 -11.84 -5.98
C PHE A 115 26.46 -11.89 -6.39
N PHE A 116 25.54 -11.71 -5.44
CA PHE A 116 24.11 -11.82 -5.71
C PHE A 116 23.38 -10.48 -5.83
N HIS A 117 23.81 -9.45 -5.08
CA HIS A 117 23.10 -8.17 -5.05
C HIS A 117 23.63 -7.17 -6.07
N VAL A 118 24.90 -6.76 -5.94
CA VAL A 118 25.51 -5.71 -6.79
C VAL A 118 25.44 -6.07 -8.27
N ILE A 119 25.83 -7.30 -8.64
CA ILE A 119 25.81 -7.74 -10.05
C ILE A 119 24.38 -7.81 -10.60
N ASN A 120 23.44 -8.41 -9.85
CA ASN A 120 22.05 -8.53 -10.27
C ASN A 120 21.39 -7.16 -10.43
N ARG A 121 21.58 -6.24 -9.48
CA ARG A 121 21.05 -4.87 -9.53
C ARG A 121 21.68 -4.04 -10.65
N ALA A 122 22.99 -4.22 -10.88
CA ALA A 122 23.69 -3.66 -12.03
C ALA A 122 23.18 -4.22 -13.37
N ILE A 123 22.58 -5.40 -13.44
CA ILE A 123 21.96 -5.88 -14.68
C ILE A 123 20.50 -5.38 -14.77
N THR A 124 19.65 -5.74 -13.81
CA THR A 124 18.19 -5.63 -13.90
C THR A 124 17.62 -4.22 -13.70
N SER A 125 18.16 -3.44 -12.76
CA SER A 125 17.53 -2.19 -12.32
C SER A 125 18.02 -1.01 -13.16
N PHE A 126 17.33 -0.61 -14.23
CA PHE A 126 17.74 0.55 -15.04
C PHE A 126 17.32 1.89 -14.44
N LEU A 127 16.09 1.97 -13.93
CA LEU A 127 15.50 3.20 -13.39
C LEU A 127 16.29 3.81 -12.22
N VAL A 128 17.02 3.01 -11.44
CA VAL A 128 17.78 3.49 -10.27
C VAL A 128 18.93 4.44 -10.66
N PHE A 129 19.48 4.30 -11.87
CA PHE A 129 20.76 4.93 -12.29
C PHE A 129 20.62 6.15 -13.22
N SER A 130 19.40 6.57 -13.55
CA SER A 130 19.13 7.73 -14.42
C SER A 130 17.88 8.47 -13.97
N LYS A 131 18.06 9.68 -13.42
CA LYS A 131 16.94 10.59 -13.08
C LYS A 131 16.13 11.05 -14.28
N PRO A 132 16.71 11.36 -15.47
CA PRO A 132 15.92 11.67 -16.66
C PRO A 132 14.95 10.53 -17.01
N LEU A 133 15.40 9.28 -16.92
CA LEU A 133 14.55 8.12 -17.18
C LEU A 133 13.43 7.97 -16.15
N GLN A 134 13.70 8.23 -14.86
CA GLN A 134 12.66 8.29 -13.81
C GLN A 134 11.61 9.36 -14.11
N LEU A 135 12.04 10.57 -14.46
CA LEU A 135 11.15 11.70 -14.76
C LEU A 135 10.26 11.41 -15.96
N ILE A 136 10.82 10.84 -17.03
CA ILE A 136 10.05 10.39 -18.21
C ILE A 136 9.08 9.27 -17.84
N THR A 137 9.49 8.31 -17.03
CA THR A 137 8.60 7.22 -16.58
C THR A 137 7.40 7.79 -15.80
N VAL A 138 7.64 8.72 -14.88
CA VAL A 138 6.57 9.43 -14.15
C VAL A 138 5.69 10.25 -15.10
N PHE A 139 6.28 10.98 -16.05
CA PHE A 139 5.53 11.77 -17.03
C PHE A 139 4.65 10.89 -17.93
N VAL A 140 5.18 9.77 -18.44
CA VAL A 140 4.42 8.79 -19.23
C VAL A 140 3.30 8.16 -18.41
N ILE A 141 3.56 7.79 -17.14
CA ILE A 141 2.51 7.30 -16.23
C ILE A 141 1.41 8.35 -16.04
N LEU A 142 1.75 9.63 -15.83
CA LEU A 142 0.78 10.72 -15.70
C LEU A 142 0.02 11.01 -17.00
N LEU A 143 0.66 10.85 -18.16
CA LEU A 143 0.04 11.05 -19.47
C LEU A 143 -0.90 9.91 -19.82
N VAL A 144 -0.49 8.66 -19.60
CA VAL A 144 -1.37 7.48 -19.73
C VAL A 144 -2.55 7.59 -18.77
N ARG A 145 -2.29 7.90 -17.49
CA ARG A 145 -3.35 8.16 -16.50
C ARG A 145 -4.32 9.24 -16.98
N SER A 146 -3.84 10.41 -17.41
CA SER A 146 -4.75 11.49 -17.83
C SER A 146 -5.57 11.13 -19.09
N SER A 147 -5.05 10.29 -19.98
CA SER A 147 -5.84 9.72 -21.08
C SER A 147 -6.91 8.74 -20.58
N THR A 148 -6.58 7.80 -19.70
CA THR A 148 -7.54 6.85 -19.10
C THR A 148 -8.62 7.57 -18.27
N TYR A 149 -8.23 8.62 -17.53
CA TYR A 149 -9.15 9.44 -16.73
C TYR A 149 -10.12 10.27 -17.57
N ARG A 150 -9.73 10.62 -18.80
CA ARG A 150 -10.62 11.34 -19.71
C ARG A 150 -11.80 10.45 -20.12
N ASP A 151 -11.55 9.17 -20.38
CA ASP A 151 -12.60 8.21 -20.73
C ASP A 151 -13.38 7.72 -19.49
N ALA A 152 -12.76 7.70 -18.31
CA ALA A 152 -13.43 7.43 -17.03
C ALA A 152 -14.50 8.50 -16.64
N SER A 153 -14.55 9.64 -17.33
CA SER A 153 -15.64 10.60 -17.20
C SER A 153 -16.94 10.18 -17.91
N ALA A 154 -16.90 9.10 -18.69
CA ALA A 154 -18.11 8.47 -19.24
C ALA A 154 -19.02 7.94 -18.12
N GLN A 155 -20.32 7.90 -18.40
CA GLN A 155 -21.31 7.32 -17.49
C GLN A 155 -21.00 5.83 -17.26
N MET A 156 -21.09 5.40 -16.00
CA MET A 156 -20.87 4.00 -15.62
C MET A 156 -21.86 3.09 -16.36
N ASN A 157 -21.38 2.00 -16.96
CA ASN A 157 -22.26 1.00 -17.55
C ASN A 157 -23.16 0.40 -16.45
N GLY A 158 -24.46 0.21 -16.71
CA GLY A 158 -25.40 -0.36 -15.73
C GLY A 158 -24.96 -1.70 -15.13
N ASN A 159 -24.23 -2.53 -15.89
CA ASN A 159 -23.63 -3.77 -15.36
C ASN A 159 -22.50 -3.50 -14.36
N ALA A 160 -21.66 -2.49 -14.60
CA ALA A 160 -20.60 -2.09 -13.68
C ALA A 160 -21.19 -1.41 -12.43
N PHE A 161 -22.26 -0.63 -12.58
CA PHE A 161 -23.03 -0.08 -11.45
C PHE A 161 -23.63 -1.19 -10.58
N ALA A 162 -24.24 -2.22 -11.19
CA ALA A 162 -24.77 -3.37 -10.45
C ALA A 162 -23.68 -4.15 -9.68
N GLN A 163 -22.47 -4.24 -10.24
CA GLN A 163 -21.30 -4.83 -9.56
C GLN A 163 -20.73 -3.95 -8.45
N LEU A 164 -20.80 -2.62 -8.59
CA LEU A 164 -20.40 -1.67 -7.56
C LEU A 164 -21.32 -1.77 -6.33
N MET A 165 -22.61 -2.01 -6.56
CA MET A 165 -23.64 -2.16 -5.53
C MET A 165 -23.88 -3.63 -5.11
N GLU A 166 -22.97 -4.55 -5.48
CA GLU A 166 -23.05 -5.96 -5.12
C GLU A 166 -22.98 -6.11 -3.59
N PRO A 167 -23.96 -6.76 -2.93
CA PRO A 167 -23.96 -6.86 -1.47
C PRO A 167 -22.72 -7.61 -0.99
N ALA A 168 -22.19 -7.18 0.16
CA ALA A 168 -21.11 -7.92 0.82
C ALA A 168 -21.53 -9.38 1.05
N LYS A 169 -20.56 -10.30 0.98
CA LYS A 169 -20.81 -11.75 1.16
C LYS A 169 -21.42 -12.02 2.55
N GLU A 170 -22.74 -12.11 2.61
CA GLU A 170 -23.47 -12.47 3.82
C GLU A 170 -23.06 -13.89 4.26
N GLY A 171 -22.69 -14.05 5.54
CA GLY A 171 -22.41 -15.37 6.13
C GLY A 171 -21.08 -15.53 6.87
N VAL A 172 -20.18 -14.55 6.86
CA VAL A 172 -18.99 -14.60 7.74
C VAL A 172 -19.36 -14.07 9.12
N ASP A 173 -19.31 -14.92 10.14
CA ASP A 173 -19.57 -14.47 11.51
C ASP A 173 -18.40 -13.63 12.05
N PHE A 174 -18.62 -12.32 12.07
CA PHE A 174 -17.61 -11.37 12.54
C PHE A 174 -17.55 -11.34 14.07
N THR A 175 -16.42 -11.84 14.59
CA THR A 175 -15.95 -11.62 15.95
C THR A 175 -14.78 -10.64 15.93
N PRO A 176 -14.88 -9.45 16.59
CA PRO A 176 -13.74 -8.55 16.76
C PRO A 176 -12.51 -9.24 17.38
N LEU A 177 -11.32 -8.71 17.13
CA LEU A 177 -10.10 -9.21 17.78
C LEU A 177 -10.19 -9.08 19.31
N SER A 178 -9.82 -10.15 20.02
CA SER A 178 -9.74 -10.14 21.48
C SER A 178 -8.61 -9.25 21.98
N ARG A 179 -8.61 -8.91 23.27
CA ARG A 179 -7.54 -8.12 23.87
C ARG A 179 -6.19 -8.84 23.78
N GLU A 180 -6.19 -10.14 24.00
CA GLU A 180 -5.03 -11.01 23.92
C GLU A 180 -4.50 -11.10 22.48
N GLU A 181 -5.40 -11.23 21.49
CA GLU A 181 -5.03 -11.20 20.06
C GLU A 181 -4.40 -9.84 19.67
N ILE A 182 -4.93 -8.73 20.20
CA ILE A 182 -4.38 -7.39 19.98
C ILE A 182 -3.01 -7.21 20.63
N GLU A 183 -2.82 -7.70 21.86
CA GLU A 183 -1.54 -7.61 22.58
C GLU A 183 -0.46 -8.47 21.92
N LEU A 184 -0.80 -9.69 21.47
CA LEU A 184 0.10 -10.56 20.69
C LEU A 184 0.45 -9.96 19.32
N ALA A 185 -0.53 -9.47 18.56
CA ALA A 185 -0.28 -8.85 17.26
C ALA A 185 0.57 -7.58 17.36
N ASN A 186 0.45 -6.83 18.46
CA ASN A 186 1.27 -5.65 18.72
C ASN A 186 2.74 -6.01 19.04
N GLY A 187 3.01 -7.25 19.47
CA GLY A 187 4.36 -7.79 19.66
C GLY A 187 5.03 -8.26 18.36
N ASN A 188 4.27 -8.49 17.28
CA ASN A 188 4.81 -8.88 15.98
C ASN A 188 5.03 -7.64 15.09
N SER A 189 6.27 -7.39 14.68
CA SER A 189 6.64 -6.25 13.83
C SER A 189 5.97 -6.24 12.45
N GLU A 190 5.66 -7.42 11.89
CA GLU A 190 5.02 -7.55 10.57
C GLU A 190 3.52 -7.21 10.62
N LEU A 191 2.88 -7.47 11.77
CA LEU A 191 1.45 -7.20 11.97
C LEU A 191 1.16 -5.77 12.45
N LYS A 192 2.18 -5.02 12.86
CA LYS A 192 2.02 -3.71 13.51
C LYS A 192 1.22 -2.70 12.68
N ASP A 193 1.55 -2.57 11.39
CA ASP A 193 0.88 -1.62 10.49
C ASP A 193 -0.55 -2.07 10.13
N LEU A 194 -0.77 -3.39 10.02
CA LEU A 194 -2.08 -3.97 9.76
C LEU A 194 -3.01 -3.82 10.97
N LEU A 195 -2.48 -4.06 12.18
CA LEU A 195 -3.19 -3.86 13.45
C LEU A 195 -3.53 -2.37 13.69
N ALA A 196 -2.66 -1.45 13.29
CA ALA A 196 -2.94 -0.02 13.36
C ALA A 196 -4.16 0.36 12.48
N ARG A 197 -4.21 -0.12 11.24
CA ARG A 197 -5.36 0.06 10.33
C ARG A 197 -6.63 -0.58 10.87
N TYR A 198 -6.54 -1.80 11.41
CA TYR A 198 -7.66 -2.47 12.06
C TYR A 198 -8.24 -1.64 13.22
N LYS A 199 -7.39 -1.13 14.11
CA LYS A 199 -7.81 -0.33 15.28
C LYS A 199 -8.47 0.98 14.86
N ASP A 200 -7.93 1.67 13.85
CA ASP A 200 -8.53 2.88 13.29
C ASP A 200 -9.93 2.61 12.73
N LEU A 201 -10.06 1.66 11.81
CA LEU A 201 -11.33 1.31 11.19
C LEU A 201 -12.36 0.83 12.22
N HIS A 202 -11.94 -0.03 13.17
CA HIS A 202 -12.80 -0.49 14.27
C HIS A 202 -13.32 0.68 15.11
N GLN A 203 -12.47 1.67 15.43
CA GLN A 203 -12.88 2.82 16.23
C GLN A 203 -13.84 3.74 15.45
N ARG A 204 -13.58 3.98 14.16
CA ARG A 204 -14.48 4.79 13.30
C ARG A 204 -15.86 4.13 13.16
N LEU A 205 -15.91 2.82 12.93
CA LEU A 205 -17.16 2.08 12.80
C LEU A 205 -17.90 1.93 14.14
N LYS A 206 -17.19 1.80 15.27
CA LYS A 206 -17.81 1.85 16.59
C LYS A 206 -18.46 3.21 16.85
N ASN A 207 -17.78 4.32 16.53
CA ASN A 207 -18.35 5.66 16.65
C ASN A 207 -19.62 5.80 15.77
N LEU A 208 -19.61 5.23 14.56
CA LEU A 208 -20.77 5.19 13.68
C LEU A 208 -21.93 4.39 14.29
N ASP A 209 -21.69 3.19 14.83
CA ASP A 209 -22.70 2.38 15.52
C ASP A 209 -23.31 3.13 16.73
N ASP A 210 -22.47 3.77 17.56
CA ASP A 210 -22.91 4.59 18.71
C ASP A 210 -23.79 5.78 18.26
N LEU A 211 -23.49 6.42 17.12
CA LEU A 211 -24.27 7.54 16.57
C LEU A 211 -25.58 7.08 15.94
N ILE A 212 -25.59 5.92 15.25
CA ILE A 212 -26.82 5.30 14.74
C ILE A 212 -27.76 4.95 15.89
N GLY A 213 -27.22 4.43 17.01
CA GLY A 213 -27.96 4.15 18.24
C GLY A 213 -28.61 5.41 18.82
N LYS A 214 -27.83 6.46 19.08
CA LYS A 214 -28.34 7.77 19.57
C LYS A 214 -29.40 8.38 18.66
N ARG A 215 -29.26 8.24 17.34
CA ARG A 215 -30.27 8.69 16.38
C ARG A 215 -31.57 7.89 16.53
N ALA A 216 -31.50 6.57 16.68
CA ALA A 216 -32.67 5.72 16.90
C ALA A 216 -33.40 6.08 18.21
N GLU A 217 -32.66 6.36 19.28
CA GLU A 217 -33.23 6.87 20.55
C GLU A 217 -33.89 8.26 20.41
N SER A 218 -33.34 9.12 19.55
CA SER A 218 -33.83 10.49 19.36
C SER A 218 -35.08 10.60 18.48
N ALA A 219 -35.31 9.64 17.58
CA ALA A 219 -36.31 9.72 16.50
C ALA A 219 -37.77 9.39 16.88
N ASN A 220 -38.07 9.25 18.19
CA ASN A 220 -39.38 9.00 18.82
C ASN A 220 -40.62 8.94 17.89
N ASP A 221 -41.05 7.70 17.59
CA ASP A 221 -42.38 7.25 17.10
C ASP A 221 -43.04 7.92 15.86
N THR A 222 -42.48 9.00 15.29
CA THR A 222 -43.15 9.72 14.19
C THR A 222 -42.26 10.22 13.05
N GLN A 223 -40.94 10.11 13.15
CA GLN A 223 -40.03 10.52 12.08
C GLN A 223 -39.39 9.32 11.40
N ASP A 224 -39.34 9.37 10.07
CA ASP A 224 -38.56 8.45 9.25
C ASP A 224 -37.07 8.64 9.58
N LEU A 225 -36.42 7.60 10.13
CA LEU A 225 -35.00 7.59 10.50
C LEU A 225 -34.08 8.04 9.36
N ASN A 226 -34.52 7.92 8.11
CA ASN A 226 -33.77 8.33 6.93
C ASN A 226 -33.77 9.85 6.68
N GLN A 227 -34.55 10.64 7.44
CA GLN A 227 -34.63 12.10 7.34
C GLN A 227 -33.82 12.80 8.43
N VAL A 228 -33.34 12.07 9.43
CA VAL A 228 -32.49 12.61 10.51
C VAL A 228 -31.03 12.30 10.17
N ALA A 229 -30.25 13.35 9.94
CA ALA A 229 -28.81 13.27 9.77
C ALA A 229 -28.14 12.71 11.04
N LEU A 230 -27.02 12.00 10.86
CA LEU A 230 -26.06 11.76 11.93
C LEU A 230 -25.35 13.08 12.29
N ASP A 231 -24.91 13.20 13.54
CA ASP A 231 -24.20 14.37 14.05
C ASP A 231 -22.90 14.62 13.26
N TYR A 232 -22.90 15.68 12.46
CA TYR A 232 -21.81 16.05 11.55
C TYR A 232 -20.50 16.39 12.28
N GLU A 233 -20.57 16.90 13.52
CA GLU A 233 -19.37 17.19 14.31
C GLU A 233 -18.71 15.90 14.83
N ALA A 234 -19.49 14.84 15.01
CA ALA A 234 -19.02 13.54 15.47
C ALA A 234 -18.65 12.58 14.32
N ILE A 235 -19.35 12.64 13.18
CA ILE A 235 -18.98 11.93 11.95
C ILE A 235 -19.47 12.67 10.71
N SER A 236 -18.56 12.92 9.77
CA SER A 236 -18.86 13.50 8.46
C SER A 236 -18.53 12.51 7.35
N ASP A 237 -19.17 12.67 6.19
CA ASP A 237 -18.84 11.91 4.98
C ASP A 237 -17.37 12.13 4.61
N GLU A 238 -16.57 11.06 4.65
CA GLU A 238 -15.12 11.12 4.50
C GLU A 238 -14.66 11.46 3.06
N LEU A 239 -15.59 11.52 2.10
CA LEU A 239 -15.32 11.86 0.69
C LEU A 239 -15.99 13.15 0.23
N THR A 240 -17.22 13.44 0.69
CA THR A 240 -18.00 14.61 0.23
C THR A 240 -18.14 15.71 1.28
N GLN A 241 -17.80 15.45 2.54
CA GLN A 241 -17.96 16.39 3.67
C GLN A 241 -19.41 16.88 3.82
N LEU A 242 -20.36 15.99 3.55
CA LEU A 242 -21.80 16.20 3.76
C LEU A 242 -22.29 15.42 4.99
N GLU A 243 -23.51 15.75 5.42
CA GLU A 243 -24.26 15.00 6.43
C GLU A 243 -24.60 13.58 5.95
N ILE A 244 -24.55 12.61 6.87
CA ILE A 244 -24.86 11.20 6.59
C ILE A 244 -26.27 10.86 7.07
N PHE A 245 -27.14 10.44 6.16
CA PHE A 245 -28.50 9.98 6.44
C PHE A 245 -28.59 8.46 6.35
N LYS A 246 -27.99 7.87 5.31
CA LYS A 246 -27.94 6.43 5.06
C LYS A 246 -26.47 6.02 4.98
N PRO A 247 -25.84 5.59 6.09
CA PRO A 247 -24.44 5.21 6.06
C PRO A 247 -24.21 4.03 5.10
N ALA A 248 -23.15 4.14 4.33
CA ALA A 248 -22.57 3.09 3.51
C ALA A 248 -21.05 3.14 3.63
N LEU A 249 -20.43 2.03 3.26
CA LEU A 249 -18.99 1.89 3.17
C LEU A 249 -18.60 1.79 1.71
N ILE A 250 -17.65 2.62 1.27
CA ILE A 250 -16.95 2.40 0.01
C ILE A 250 -15.57 1.82 0.31
N VAL A 251 -15.27 0.67 -0.28
CA VAL A 251 -14.03 -0.10 -0.06
C VAL A 251 -13.38 -0.41 -1.39
N LYS A 252 -12.04 -0.37 -1.45
CA LYS A 252 -11.29 -0.81 -2.63
C LYS A 252 -11.01 -2.30 -2.51
N LEU A 253 -11.37 -3.04 -3.55
CA LEU A 253 -11.18 -4.48 -3.68
C LEU A 253 -10.11 -4.78 -4.74
N TYR A 254 -9.35 -5.87 -4.55
CA TYR A 254 -8.45 -6.43 -5.55
C TYR A 254 -8.85 -7.87 -5.92
N GLU A 255 -8.64 -8.25 -7.17
CA GLU A 255 -8.89 -9.60 -7.68
C GLU A 255 -7.68 -10.49 -7.38
N ALA A 256 -7.84 -11.41 -6.42
CA ALA A 256 -6.82 -12.39 -6.07
C ALA A 256 -6.65 -13.44 -7.18
N ALA A 257 -5.57 -14.24 -7.10
CA ALA A 257 -5.21 -15.20 -8.15
C ALA A 257 -6.24 -16.35 -8.36
N ASP A 258 -7.15 -16.55 -7.40
CA ASP A 258 -8.27 -17.49 -7.48
C ASP A 258 -9.58 -16.87 -8.01
N GLY A 259 -9.55 -15.59 -8.41
CA GLY A 259 -10.70 -14.82 -8.86
C GLY A 259 -11.58 -14.28 -7.72
N THR A 260 -11.15 -14.42 -6.45
CA THR A 260 -11.88 -13.82 -5.33
C THR A 260 -11.54 -12.35 -5.17
N TRP A 261 -12.54 -11.52 -4.88
CA TRP A 261 -12.34 -10.11 -4.53
C TRP A 261 -12.06 -9.98 -3.03
N CYS A 262 -10.85 -9.50 -2.70
CA CYS A 262 -10.39 -9.21 -1.35
C CYS A 262 -10.21 -7.70 -1.14
N THR A 263 -10.30 -7.23 0.09
CA THR A 263 -10.17 -5.80 0.43
C THR A 263 -8.72 -5.32 0.46
N VAL A 264 -8.50 -4.07 0.06
CA VAL A 264 -7.22 -3.38 0.20
C VAL A 264 -7.17 -2.69 1.57
N PRO A 265 -6.25 -3.07 2.50
CA PRO A 265 -6.27 -2.56 3.87
C PRO A 265 -6.05 -1.05 4.01
N GLY A 266 -6.88 -0.40 4.81
CA GLY A 266 -6.92 1.05 5.02
C GLY A 266 -7.55 1.83 3.86
N THR A 267 -8.50 1.25 3.14
CA THR A 267 -9.21 1.94 2.04
C THR A 267 -10.70 2.15 2.28
N THR A 268 -11.28 1.50 3.29
CA THR A 268 -12.69 1.67 3.65
C THR A 268 -12.98 3.08 4.16
N LYS A 269 -13.92 3.75 3.47
CA LYS A 269 -14.41 5.09 3.80
C LYS A 269 -15.89 5.07 4.16
N ILE A 270 -16.27 5.91 5.11
CA ILE A 270 -17.67 6.08 5.56
C ILE A 270 -18.32 7.23 4.79
N ILE A 271 -19.50 7.00 4.22
CA ILE A 271 -20.16 7.89 3.25
C ILE A 271 -21.68 7.79 3.32
N ASP A 272 -22.42 8.83 2.92
CA ASP A 272 -23.84 8.73 2.64
C ASP A 272 -24.13 8.01 1.31
N HIS A 273 -24.88 6.90 1.40
CA HIS A 273 -25.31 6.08 0.27
C HIS A 273 -26.03 6.90 -0.82
N THR A 274 -26.89 7.84 -0.43
CA THR A 274 -27.72 8.61 -1.35
C THR A 274 -26.91 9.63 -2.12
N ASN A 275 -25.96 10.30 -1.45
CA ASN A 275 -25.06 11.25 -2.07
C ASN A 275 -24.06 10.55 -3.00
N LEU A 276 -23.52 9.40 -2.57
CA LEU A 276 -22.66 8.59 -3.43
C LEU A 276 -23.40 8.05 -4.65
N GLN A 277 -24.61 7.51 -4.50
CA GLN A 277 -25.40 7.02 -5.62
C GLN A 277 -25.60 8.12 -6.69
N LYS A 278 -26.05 9.32 -6.28
CA LYS A 278 -26.21 10.49 -7.17
C LYS A 278 -24.91 10.93 -7.85
N TRP A 279 -23.76 10.65 -7.23
CA TRP A 279 -22.44 10.90 -7.81
C TRP A 279 -22.11 9.86 -8.87
N VAL A 280 -22.25 8.57 -8.55
CA VAL A 280 -21.96 7.45 -9.47
C VAL A 280 -22.85 7.49 -10.72
N GLU A 281 -24.13 7.84 -10.56
CA GLU A 281 -25.09 8.06 -11.67
C GLU A 281 -24.60 9.12 -12.68
N LYS A 282 -23.70 10.03 -12.27
CA LYS A 282 -23.16 11.11 -13.10
C LYS A 282 -21.69 10.89 -13.50
N SER A 283 -20.95 10.09 -12.76
CA SER A 283 -19.50 9.95 -12.90
C SER A 283 -19.01 8.61 -12.38
N ASN A 284 -18.31 7.85 -13.22
CA ASN A 284 -17.61 6.63 -12.82
C ASN A 284 -16.30 6.90 -12.05
N THR A 285 -16.11 8.06 -11.42
CA THR A 285 -14.85 8.41 -10.71
C THR A 285 -15.04 8.50 -9.20
N HIS A 286 -14.06 8.06 -8.43
CA HIS A 286 -14.05 8.20 -6.98
C HIS A 286 -13.89 9.68 -6.57
N PRO A 287 -14.72 10.24 -5.67
CA PRO A 287 -14.73 11.69 -5.39
C PRO A 287 -13.38 12.27 -4.96
N GLU A 288 -12.65 11.56 -4.08
CA GLU A 288 -11.34 11.98 -3.55
C GLU A 288 -10.19 11.64 -4.52
N THR A 289 -9.87 10.35 -4.69
CA THR A 289 -8.72 9.86 -5.48
C THR A 289 -8.83 10.09 -7.00
N ARG A 290 -10.04 10.33 -7.53
CA ARG A 290 -10.36 10.41 -8.97
C ARG A 290 -10.18 9.12 -9.77
N GLU A 291 -9.81 8.01 -9.11
CA GLU A 291 -9.74 6.67 -9.70
C GLU A 291 -11.09 6.26 -10.31
N PRO A 292 -11.15 5.55 -11.47
CA PRO A 292 -12.41 4.96 -11.93
C PRO A 292 -12.92 3.93 -10.93
N LEU A 293 -14.24 3.87 -10.71
CA LEU A 293 -14.82 3.00 -9.69
C LEU A 293 -14.82 1.52 -10.08
N ASP A 294 -14.90 1.20 -11.37
CA ASP A 294 -14.89 -0.18 -11.90
C ASP A 294 -13.49 -0.73 -12.24
N ASN A 295 -12.46 0.12 -12.38
CA ASN A 295 -11.12 -0.27 -12.83
C ASN A 295 -10.00 0.57 -12.16
N ALA A 296 -10.07 0.64 -10.83
CA ALA A 296 -9.21 1.45 -9.96
C ALA A 296 -7.70 1.11 -10.08
N ASP A 297 -6.81 1.96 -9.56
CA ASP A 297 -5.35 1.82 -9.70
C ASP A 297 -4.86 0.47 -9.12
N PRO A 298 -4.16 -0.39 -9.89
CA PRO A 298 -3.78 -1.75 -9.47
C PRO A 298 -3.09 -1.86 -8.11
N HIS A 299 -3.52 -2.80 -7.27
CA HIS A 299 -2.88 -3.10 -5.98
C HIS A 299 -1.92 -4.28 -6.17
N GLN A 300 -0.62 -4.06 -5.95
CA GLN A 300 0.44 -5.08 -6.12
C GLN A 300 0.45 -5.77 -7.50
N GLY A 301 -0.09 -5.10 -8.54
CA GLY A 301 -0.24 -5.66 -9.89
C GLY A 301 -1.56 -6.40 -10.14
N PHE A 302 -2.37 -6.64 -9.12
CA PHE A 302 -3.73 -7.18 -9.25
C PHE A 302 -4.71 -6.10 -9.69
N ARG A 303 -5.74 -6.50 -10.45
CA ARG A 303 -6.85 -5.62 -10.86
C ARG A 303 -7.62 -5.16 -9.63
N THR A 304 -8.14 -3.93 -9.66
CA THR A 304 -8.92 -3.40 -8.54
C THR A 304 -10.22 -2.74 -9.00
N ARG A 305 -11.24 -2.81 -8.15
CA ARG A 305 -12.51 -2.11 -8.28
C ARG A 305 -12.91 -1.55 -6.91
N TYR A 306 -13.73 -0.53 -6.86
CA TYR A 306 -14.42 -0.16 -5.63
C TYR A 306 -15.70 -1.01 -5.48
N ALA A 307 -16.21 -1.11 -4.26
CA ALA A 307 -17.54 -1.64 -3.95
C ALA A 307 -18.20 -0.73 -2.90
N ILE A 308 -19.52 -0.58 -3.00
CA ILE A 308 -20.38 0.21 -2.11
C ILE A 308 -21.26 -0.76 -1.34
N VAL A 309 -21.00 -0.89 -0.04
CA VAL A 309 -21.74 -1.78 0.87
C VAL A 309 -22.64 -0.93 1.77
N PRO A 310 -23.97 -1.06 1.68
CA PRO A 310 -24.89 -0.43 2.64
C PRO A 310 -24.59 -0.87 4.08
N TYR A 311 -24.50 0.08 5.01
CA TYR A 311 -24.12 -0.20 6.40
C TYR A 311 -25.35 -0.62 7.23
N THR A 312 -25.92 -1.77 6.91
CA THR A 312 -27.18 -2.28 7.49
C THR A 312 -26.98 -3.17 8.71
N ASN A 313 -25.88 -3.94 8.75
CA ASN A 313 -25.61 -4.94 9.79
C ASN A 313 -24.53 -4.45 10.79
N GLY A 314 -24.44 -3.13 10.99
CA GLY A 314 -23.39 -2.49 11.79
C GLY A 314 -21.99 -2.89 11.32
N MET A 315 -21.04 -3.01 12.24
CA MET A 315 -19.64 -3.42 11.96
C MET A 315 -19.52 -4.71 11.13
N LYS A 316 -20.50 -5.63 11.13
CA LYS A 316 -20.46 -6.85 10.30
C LYS A 316 -20.49 -6.57 8.79
N SER A 317 -20.94 -5.37 8.39
CA SER A 317 -20.98 -4.91 6.99
C SER A 317 -19.58 -4.53 6.46
N ALA A 318 -18.59 -4.32 7.34
CA ALA A 318 -17.26 -3.85 6.97
C ALA A 318 -16.34 -5.01 6.57
N GLN A 319 -16.39 -5.41 5.29
CA GLN A 319 -15.58 -6.51 4.75
C GLN A 319 -14.08 -6.39 5.11
N GLU A 320 -13.51 -5.18 5.07
CA GLU A 320 -12.09 -4.95 5.40
C GLU A 320 -11.78 -5.26 6.87
N LEU A 321 -12.69 -4.95 7.79
CA LEU A 321 -12.54 -5.24 9.21
C LEU A 321 -12.57 -6.76 9.47
N VAL A 322 -13.48 -7.46 8.78
CA VAL A 322 -13.64 -8.92 8.86
C VAL A 322 -12.39 -9.63 8.31
N GLU A 323 -11.98 -9.30 7.09
CA GLU A 323 -10.80 -9.91 6.45
C GLU A 323 -9.52 -9.60 7.22
N THR A 324 -9.34 -8.36 7.69
CA THR A 324 -8.16 -7.98 8.48
C THR A 324 -8.08 -8.75 9.81
N ALA A 325 -9.21 -8.96 10.50
CA ALA A 325 -9.23 -9.78 11.71
C ALA A 325 -8.85 -11.25 11.42
N VAL A 326 -9.36 -11.82 10.32
CA VAL A 326 -9.01 -13.19 9.88
C VAL A 326 -7.53 -13.30 9.52
N LEU A 327 -6.97 -12.33 8.79
CA LEU A 327 -5.55 -12.28 8.43
C LEU A 327 -4.66 -12.22 9.69
N ILE A 328 -4.94 -11.30 10.62
CA ILE A 328 -4.18 -11.18 11.88
C ILE A 328 -4.21 -12.50 12.66
N ARG A 329 -5.40 -13.13 12.78
CA ARG A 329 -5.55 -14.44 13.44
C ARG A 329 -4.75 -15.56 12.76
N ASN A 330 -4.71 -15.57 11.44
CA ASN A 330 -3.97 -16.59 10.69
C ASN A 330 -2.45 -16.43 10.85
N GLU A 331 -1.93 -15.21 10.82
CA GLU A 331 -0.50 -14.96 11.06
C GLU A 331 -0.11 -15.27 12.52
N LEU A 332 -0.92 -14.88 13.51
CA LEU A 332 -0.68 -15.25 14.91
C LEU A 332 -0.61 -16.77 15.12
N LYS A 333 -1.47 -17.54 14.43
CA LYS A 333 -1.43 -19.01 14.45
C LYS A 333 -0.13 -19.56 13.84
N LYS A 334 0.38 -19.00 12.75
CA LYS A 334 1.69 -19.39 12.18
C LYS A 334 2.82 -19.12 13.17
N THR A 335 2.89 -17.91 13.73
CA THR A 335 3.91 -17.55 14.73
C THR A 335 3.85 -18.46 15.96
N SER A 336 2.66 -18.91 16.38
CA SER A 336 2.53 -19.87 17.51
C SER A 336 2.99 -21.30 17.15
N LEU A 337 2.88 -21.70 15.89
CA LEU A 337 3.36 -23.00 15.39
C LEU A 337 4.89 -23.00 15.25
N ASP A 338 5.47 -21.93 14.71
CA ASP A 338 6.93 -21.79 14.57
C ASP A 338 7.65 -21.69 15.93
N ASN A 339 6.95 -21.23 16.97
CA ASN A 339 7.42 -21.23 18.35
C ASN A 339 7.12 -22.52 19.12
N MET A 340 6.58 -23.57 18.49
CA MET A 340 6.62 -24.89 19.12
C MET A 340 8.07 -25.36 19.21
N PRO A 341 8.54 -25.83 20.38
CA PRO A 341 9.90 -26.36 20.50
C PRO A 341 10.07 -27.50 19.50
N THR A 342 11.17 -27.47 18.75
CA THR A 342 11.46 -28.51 17.75
C THR A 342 11.48 -29.90 18.42
N PRO A 343 11.20 -31.00 17.70
CA PRO A 343 11.28 -32.35 18.28
C PRO A 343 12.62 -32.61 18.98
N SER A 344 13.72 -32.03 18.48
CA SER A 344 15.04 -32.01 19.11
C SER A 344 15.11 -31.28 20.46
N GLU A 345 14.38 -30.19 20.65
CA GLU A 345 14.32 -29.43 21.90
C GLU A 345 13.39 -30.10 22.91
N ILE A 346 12.26 -30.67 22.47
CA ILE A 346 11.40 -31.52 23.30
C ILE A 346 12.20 -32.73 23.82
N VAL A 347 12.96 -33.40 22.95
CA VAL A 347 13.83 -34.53 23.34
C VAL A 347 14.96 -34.08 24.27
N LYS A 348 15.58 -32.91 24.06
CA LYS A 348 16.59 -32.38 24.99
C LYS A 348 16.02 -32.01 26.36
N GLY A 349 14.85 -31.36 26.41
CA GLY A 349 14.18 -30.97 27.66
C GLY A 349 13.71 -32.18 28.45
N SER A 350 13.14 -33.19 27.78
CA SER A 350 12.75 -34.45 28.43
C SER A 350 13.95 -35.30 28.84
N LEU A 351 15.04 -35.36 28.06
CA LEU A 351 16.30 -35.99 28.49
C LEU A 351 16.93 -35.29 29.70
N ALA A 352 16.87 -33.96 29.78
CA ALA A 352 17.33 -33.22 30.95
C ALA A 352 16.50 -33.57 32.20
N GLN A 353 15.17 -33.54 32.11
CA GLN A 353 14.30 -33.94 33.23
C GLN A 353 14.45 -35.41 33.63
N ILE A 354 14.68 -36.33 32.68
CA ILE A 354 15.00 -37.73 32.98
C ILE A 354 16.37 -37.82 33.67
N LYS A 355 17.38 -37.07 33.21
CA LYS A 355 18.71 -37.08 33.80
C LYS A 355 18.68 -36.57 35.25
N ASP A 356 17.98 -35.48 35.50
CA ASP A 356 17.85 -34.90 36.85
C ASP A 356 17.02 -35.79 37.79
N ARG A 357 16.07 -36.59 37.29
CA ARG A 357 15.31 -37.54 38.10
C ARG A 357 16.02 -38.88 38.35
N PHE A 358 16.87 -39.35 37.44
CA PHE A 358 17.52 -40.66 37.58
C PHE A 358 18.97 -40.58 38.10
N PHE A 359 19.66 -39.44 37.99
CA PHE A 359 21.08 -39.31 38.38
C PHE A 359 21.35 -38.31 39.51
N SER A 360 20.34 -37.61 40.05
CA SER A 360 20.49 -36.72 41.22
C SER A 360 20.21 -37.41 42.57
N SER A 361 20.28 -38.74 42.63
CA SER A 361 19.94 -39.53 43.84
C SER A 361 21.11 -39.75 44.81
N GLU A 362 22.27 -39.12 44.62
CA GLU A 362 23.52 -39.54 45.27
C GLU A 362 24.35 -38.36 45.83
N ALA A 363 23.70 -37.46 46.57
CA ALA A 363 24.36 -36.38 47.33
C ALA A 363 23.54 -35.88 48.55
N ALA A 364 22.91 -36.77 49.31
CA ALA A 364 22.15 -36.41 50.52
C ALA A 364 22.20 -37.50 51.61
N ALA A 365 23.41 -37.87 52.04
CA ALA A 365 23.65 -38.72 53.19
C ALA A 365 24.81 -38.17 54.02
N ASN A 366 24.48 -37.32 55.00
CA ASN A 366 25.17 -37.05 56.28
C ASN A 366 24.80 -35.65 56.79
N ASP A 367 23.75 -35.57 57.62
CA ASP A 367 23.79 -34.82 58.91
C ASP A 367 22.52 -35.14 59.74
N GLU A 368 22.60 -36.24 60.50
CA GLU A 368 22.01 -36.32 61.84
C GLU A 368 22.86 -35.39 62.74
N THR A 369 22.39 -34.65 63.76
CA THR A 369 21.13 -34.59 64.50
C THR A 369 21.25 -33.38 65.45
N ASP A 370 20.16 -32.66 65.78
CA ASP A 370 19.80 -32.49 67.20
C ASP A 370 18.33 -32.03 67.38
N SER A 371 17.86 -32.22 68.60
CA SER A 371 16.52 -32.10 69.13
C SER A 371 16.11 -30.68 69.52
N LYS A 372 14.82 -30.35 69.34
CA LYS A 372 13.88 -30.22 70.49
C LYS A 372 12.45 -29.86 70.10
N THR A 373 11.53 -30.71 70.54
CA THR A 373 10.12 -30.39 70.78
C THR A 373 10.00 -29.31 71.86
N PRO A 374 9.01 -28.41 71.75
CA PRO A 374 8.01 -28.35 72.81
C PRO A 374 6.57 -28.44 72.28
N ALA A 375 5.67 -28.85 73.17
CA ALA A 375 4.26 -29.08 72.88
C ALA A 375 3.40 -27.84 73.30
N PRO A 376 2.06 -27.90 73.44
CA PRO A 376 1.19 -27.04 72.63
C PRO A 376 0.40 -26.00 73.44
N GLU A 377 -0.11 -24.95 72.78
CA GLU A 377 -1.12 -24.06 73.36
C GLU A 377 -2.37 -23.89 72.49
N HIS A 378 -3.50 -23.71 73.19
CA HIS A 378 -4.85 -23.56 72.65
C HIS A 378 -5.13 -22.15 72.10
N SER A 379 -6.04 -22.07 71.11
CA SER A 379 -7.08 -21.04 70.88
C SER A 379 -7.34 -20.91 69.36
N GLY A 380 -8.56 -20.77 68.81
CA GLY A 380 -9.89 -20.72 69.41
C GLY A 380 -10.89 -20.00 68.47
N GLY A 381 -12.03 -20.61 68.13
CA GLY A 381 -13.09 -20.02 67.28
C GLY A 381 -12.74 -19.88 65.77
N THR A 382 -13.67 -19.66 64.84
CA THR A 382 -15.15 -19.47 64.88
C THR A 382 -15.76 -19.84 63.50
N VAL A 383 -17.07 -20.12 63.39
CA VAL A 383 -17.79 -20.55 62.16
C VAL A 383 -18.79 -19.45 61.63
N PRO A 384 -19.67 -19.64 60.60
CA PRO A 384 -19.75 -18.83 59.36
C PRO A 384 -21.02 -17.93 59.23
N PRO A 385 -21.20 -17.13 58.13
CA PRO A 385 -21.81 -17.57 56.85
C PRO A 385 -20.91 -17.22 55.62
N SER A 386 -21.25 -17.26 54.31
CA SER A 386 -22.30 -17.84 53.43
C SER A 386 -22.86 -16.81 52.40
N TYR A 387 -23.08 -17.25 51.14
CA TYR A 387 -23.67 -16.53 49.96
C TYR A 387 -22.83 -15.36 49.38
N THR A 388 -22.87 -15.03 48.07
CA THR A 388 -23.99 -15.11 47.09
C THR A 388 -23.51 -15.38 45.64
N GLN A 389 -24.39 -15.90 44.76
CA GLN A 389 -24.21 -15.87 43.29
C GLN A 389 -24.70 -14.53 42.69
N PRO A 390 -24.22 -14.11 41.51
CA PRO A 390 -24.78 -12.99 40.75
C PRO A 390 -25.95 -13.41 39.86
N ASN A 391 -26.80 -12.43 39.50
CA ASN A 391 -27.69 -12.48 38.33
C ASN A 391 -26.91 -12.16 37.06
#